data_AF-A0A3D5Y865-F1
#
_entry.id   AF-A0A3D5Y865-F1
#
_cell.length_a   1.000
_cell.length_b   1.000
_cell.length_c   1.000
_cell.angle_alpha   90.00
_cell.angle_beta   90.00
_cell.angle_gamma   90.00
#
_symmetry.space_group_name_H-M   'P 1'
#
loop_
_entity.id
_entity.type
_entity.pdbx_description
1 polymer ?
#
loop_
_entity_poly.entity_id
_entity_poly.type
_entity_poly.pdbx_seq_one_letter_code
_entity_poly.pdbx_strand_id
1 'polypeptide(L)' 'PTGREIDIYQFDNKGKLARVLTHEFGHALELEHLENSKAVMYRLNNGVNEKLTIDDILALKKRCNLLAQ' A
#
# COMPACT_ATOMS: atom_id res chain seq x y z
N PRO A 1 -4.19 -12.55 6.99
CA PRO A 1 -3.54 -12.06 8.23
C PRO A 1 -4.58 -11.71 9.30
N THR A 2 -4.53 -12.32 10.48
CA THR A 2 -5.52 -12.16 11.56
C THR A 2 -5.05 -11.24 12.70
N GLY A 3 -3.95 -10.50 12.49
CA GLY A 3 -3.40 -9.56 13.47
C GLY A 3 -4.05 -8.17 13.38
N ARG A 4 -4.23 -7.50 14.54
CA ARG A 4 -4.69 -6.10 14.64
C ARG A 4 -3.53 -5.11 14.78
N GLU A 5 -2.30 -5.58 14.62
CA GLU A 5 -1.07 -4.83 14.84
C GLU A 5 -0.20 -4.85 13.57
N ILE A 6 0.60 -3.79 13.40
CA ILE A 6 1.56 -3.64 12.31
C ILE A 6 2.93 -3.45 12.95
N ASP A 7 3.81 -4.43 12.77
CA ASP A 7 5.19 -4.36 13.23
C ASP A 7 6.12 -3.94 12.09
N ILE A 8 6.80 -2.80 12.23
CA ILE A 8 7.76 -2.30 11.25
C ILE A 8 9.17 -2.42 11.83
N TYR A 9 9.99 -3.29 11.23
CA TYR A 9 11.36 -3.54 11.69
C TYR A 9 12.41 -2.64 11.02
N GLN A 10 12.14 -2.13 9.81
CA GLN A 10 13.14 -1.40 9.03
C GLN A 10 12.53 -0.21 8.28
N PHE A 11 13.16 0.96 8.47
CA PHE A 11 12.96 2.16 7.68
C PHE A 11 14.18 3.08 7.84
N ASP A 12 14.59 3.76 6.76
CA ASP A 12 15.79 4.60 6.81
C ASP A 12 15.51 6.05 7.22
N ASN A 13 14.27 6.51 7.03
CA ASN A 13 13.82 7.86 7.34
C ASN A 13 12.30 7.92 7.45
N LYS A 14 11.78 9.08 7.87
CA LYS A 14 10.35 9.34 8.07
C LYS A 14 9.51 9.08 6.79
N GLY A 15 10.03 9.44 5.63
CA GLY A 15 9.36 9.23 4.35
C GLY A 15 9.19 7.76 4.00
N LYS A 16 10.27 6.98 4.15
CA LYS A 16 10.23 5.53 3.98
C LYS A 16 9.32 4.85 5.01
N LEU A 17 9.32 5.29 6.27
CA LEU A 17 8.38 4.78 7.28
C LEU A 17 6.93 5.02 6.87
N ALA A 18 6.60 6.25 6.43
CA ALA A 18 5.25 6.59 5.97
C ALA A 18 4.83 5.73 4.77
N ARG A 19 5.76 5.46 3.83
CA ARG A 19 5.53 4.57 2.70
C ARG A 19 5.22 3.13 3.16
N VAL A 20 6.01 2.55 4.05
CA VAL A 20 5.78 1.17 4.54
C VAL A 20 4.44 1.10 5.28
N LEU A 21 4.15 2.05 6.17
CA LEU A 21 2.87 2.09 6.86
C LEU A 21 1.69 2.19 5.88
N THR A 22 1.83 2.97 4.81
CA THR A 22 0.78 3.09 3.78
C THR A 22 0.57 1.75 3.05
N HIS A 23 1.63 0.99 2.79
CA HIS A 23 1.55 -0.36 2.22
C HIS A 23 0.81 -1.33 3.16
N GLU A 24 1.21 -1.38 4.44
CA GLU A 24 0.57 -2.26 5.42
C GLU A 24 -0.90 -1.87 5.69
N PHE A 25 -1.22 -0.58 5.68
CA PHE A 25 -2.61 -0.14 5.74
C PHE A 25 -3.42 -0.56 4.51
N GLY A 26 -2.81 -0.64 3.34
CA GLY A 26 -3.45 -1.24 2.18
C GLY A 26 -3.87 -2.69 2.46
N HIS A 27 -3.00 -3.50 3.04
CA HIS A 27 -3.35 -4.87 3.46
C HIS A 27 -4.42 -4.90 4.55
N ALA A 28 -4.39 -3.98 5.51
CA ALA A 28 -5.43 -3.85 6.52
C ALA A 28 -6.82 -3.50 5.92
N LEU A 29 -6.84 -2.84 4.77
CA LEU A 29 -8.03 -2.57 3.97
C LEU A 29 -8.38 -3.70 2.97
N GLU A 30 -7.68 -4.84 3.06
CA GLU A 30 -7.79 -6.00 2.16
C GLU A 30 -7.40 -5.71 0.70
N LEU A 31 -6.43 -4.82 0.48
CA LEU A 31 -5.77 -4.69 -0.82
C LEU A 31 -4.70 -5.77 -0.99
N GLU A 32 -4.70 -6.41 -2.15
CA GLU A 32 -3.64 -7.31 -2.59
C GLU A 32 -2.48 -6.54 -3.22
N HIS A 33 -1.37 -7.23 -3.44
CA HIS A 33 -0.25 -6.65 -4.16
C HIS A 33 -0.61 -6.30 -5.61
N LEU A 34 0.00 -5.23 -6.12
CA LEU A 34 -0.02 -4.84 -7.51
C LEU A 34 1.31 -5.21 -8.19
N GLU A 35 1.30 -5.35 -9.51
CA GLU A 35 2.51 -5.62 -10.31
C GLU A 35 3.20 -4.33 -10.81
N ASN A 36 2.55 -3.17 -10.64
CA ASN A 36 3.15 -1.89 -10.99
C ASN A 36 4.27 -1.54 -9.99
N SER A 37 5.52 -1.52 -10.45
CA SER A 37 6.70 -1.26 -9.62
C SER A 37 6.76 0.14 -8.98
N LYS A 38 5.91 1.06 -9.41
CA LYS A 38 5.76 2.41 -8.85
C LYS A 38 4.62 2.52 -7.83
N ALA A 39 3.75 1.52 -7.74
CA ALA A 39 2.62 1.51 -6.82
C ALA A 39 3.10 1.31 -5.38
N VAL A 40 2.37 1.88 -4.43
CA VAL A 40 2.65 1.65 -3.00
C VAL A 40 2.38 0.19 -2.66
N MET A 41 1.32 -0.41 -3.22
CA MET A 41 1.00 -1.83 -3.07
C MET A 41 1.86 -2.75 -3.95
N TYR A 42 2.96 -2.28 -4.54
CA TYR A 42 3.87 -3.17 -5.27
C TYR A 42 4.41 -4.27 -4.35
N ARG A 43 4.41 -5.52 -4.84
CA ARG A 43 4.84 -6.71 -4.07
C ARG A 43 6.25 -6.63 -3.48
N LEU A 44 7.12 -5.78 -4.04
CA LEU A 44 8.45 -5.51 -3.48
C LEU A 44 8.48 -4.09 -2.92
N ASN A 45 8.78 -3.96 -1.62
CA ASN A 45 9.10 -2.67 -1.04
C ASN A 45 10.50 -2.24 -1.50
N ASN A 46 10.57 -1.62 -2.68
CA ASN A 46 11.80 -1.03 -3.22
C ASN A 46 12.12 0.34 -2.61
N GLY A 47 11.29 0.84 -1.67
CA GLY A 47 11.43 2.18 -1.10
C GLY A 47 11.22 3.32 -2.10
N VAL A 48 10.75 3.00 -3.32
CA VAL A 48 10.51 3.97 -4.38
C VAL A 48 9.05 4.43 -4.30
N ASN A 49 8.86 5.74 -4.50
CA ASN A 49 7.58 6.42 -4.62
C ASN A 49 6.73 6.46 -3.33
N GLU A 50 6.64 7.64 -2.74
CA GLU A 50 5.84 7.91 -1.52
C GLU A 50 4.41 8.33 -1.84
N LYS A 51 4.07 8.46 -3.13
CA LYS A 51 2.76 8.89 -3.60
C LYS A 51 1.99 7.72 -4.20
N LEU A 52 0.70 7.66 -3.90
CA LEU A 52 -0.22 6.71 -4.52
C LEU A 52 -0.23 6.88 -6.04
N THR A 53 -0.18 5.75 -6.74
CA THR A 53 -0.39 5.69 -8.17
C THR A 53 -1.88 5.62 -8.49
N ILE A 54 -2.22 5.74 -9.78
CA ILE A 54 -3.59 5.52 -10.24
C ILE A 54 -4.04 4.08 -9.93
N ASP A 55 -3.15 3.09 -10.02
CA ASP A 55 -3.47 1.70 -9.74
C ASP A 55 -3.81 1.48 -8.26
N ASP A 56 -3.07 2.12 -7.33
CA ASP A 56 -3.40 2.08 -5.90
C ASP A 56 -4.81 2.66 -5.65
N ILE A 57 -5.13 3.79 -6.28
CA ILE A 57 -6.43 4.46 -6.14
C ILE A 57 -7.55 3.59 -6.73
N LEU A 58 -7.32 2.97 -7.89
CA LEU A 58 -8.31 2.08 -8.53
C LEU A 58 -8.53 0.81 -7.71
N ALA A 59 -7.48 0.21 -7.15
CA ALA A 59 -7.59 -0.95 -6.27
C ALA A 59 -8.42 -0.60 -5.02
N LEU A 60 -8.14 0.55 -4.38
CA LEU A 60 -8.91 1.04 -3.24
C LEU A 60 -10.36 1.31 -3.61
N LYS A 61 -10.62 2.00 -4.73
CA LYS A 61 -11.99 2.26 -5.18
C LYS A 61 -12.75 0.97 -5.48
N LYS A 62 -12.10 -0.01 -6.11
CA LYS A 62 -12.70 -1.33 -6.37
C LYS A 62 -13.06 -2.01 -5.06
N ARG A 63 -12.14 -2.02 -4.09
CA ARG A 63 -12.34 -2.61 -2.77
C ARG A 63 -13.48 -1.94 -1.99
N CYS A 64 -13.63 -0.63 -2.12
CA CYS A 64 -14.69 0.15 -1.47
C CYS A 64 -15.99 0.24 -2.28
N ASN A 65 -16.11 -0.43 -3.43
CA ASN A 65 -17.26 -0.33 -4.34
C ASN A 65 -17.57 1.11 -4.82
N LEU A 66 -16.53 1.89 -5.09
CA LEU A 66 -16.59 3.30 -5.54
C LEU A 66 -16.23 3.50 -7.01
N LEU A 67 -16.08 2.41 -7.79
CA LEU A 67 -16.02 2.52 -9.24
C LEU A 67 -17.43 2.85 -9.73
N ALA A 68 -17.59 3.94 -10.49
CA ALA A 68 -18.87 4.31 -11.07
C ALA A 68 -19.44 3.11 -11.85
N GLN A 69 -20.73 2.82 -11.65
CA GLN A 69 -21.49 1.89 -12.49
C GLN A 69 -21.63 2.44 -13.90
#